data_AF-A0A916JW77-F1
#
_entry.id   AF-A0A916JW77-F1
#
_cell.length_a   1.000
_cell.length_b   1.000
_cell.length_c   1.000
_cell.angle_alpha   90.00
_cell.angle_beta   90.00
_cell.angle_gamma   90.00
#
_symmetry.space_group_name_H-M   'P 1'
#
loop_
_entity.id
_entity.type
_entity.pdbx_description
1 polymer ?
#
loop_
_entity_poly.entity_id
_entity_poly.type
_entity_poly.pdbx_seq_one_letter_code
_entity_poly.pdbx_strand_id
1 'polypeptide(L)'
;MIVLRCTQSLLKDMKVNPAEHEEVDPFWSWHANIHRLNNRKHILFVNDLTRLCIMVNGVRSAQLTTLKEKFIATLISYLQSEGVNSSLIHAYVTAGTDLMISKTNNRSVLGTMKEIMLSPRMITMMISIG
;
A
#
# COMPACT_ATOMS: atom_id res chain seq x y z
N MET A 1 5.93 -11.57 -8.00
CA MET A 1 6.54 -10.74 -6.95
C MET A 1 5.77 -9.43 -6.85
N ILE A 2 5.34 -8.98 -5.66
CA ILE A 2 4.70 -7.67 -5.50
C ILE A 2 5.77 -6.61 -5.23
N VAL A 3 5.67 -5.45 -5.88
CA VAL A 3 6.56 -4.30 -5.66
C VAL A 3 5.79 -3.16 -5.00
N LEU A 4 6.24 -2.74 -3.82
CA LEU A 4 5.76 -1.55 -3.13
C LEU A 4 6.62 -0.34 -3.52
N ARG A 5 6.03 0.55 -4.32
CA ARG A 5 6.58 1.81 -4.80
C ARG A 5 6.35 2.89 -3.74
N CYS A 6 7.27 3.01 -2.80
CA CYS A 6 7.12 3.87 -1.64
C CYS A 6 7.56 5.31 -1.92
N THR A 7 6.76 6.28 -1.47
CA THR A 7 7.17 7.70 -1.48
C THR A 7 8.40 7.93 -0.63
N GLN A 8 9.14 9.01 -0.92
CA GLN A 8 10.36 9.34 -0.17
C GLN A 8 10.12 9.52 1.33
N SER A 9 8.94 10.03 1.73
CA SER A 9 8.54 10.17 3.12
C SER A 9 8.33 8.81 3.79
N LEU A 10 7.68 7.86 3.11
CA LEU A 10 7.48 6.50 3.63
C LEU A 10 8.81 5.73 3.73
N LEU A 11 9.69 5.85 2.74
CA LEU A 11 11.03 5.25 2.77
C LEU A 11 11.85 5.75 3.97
N LYS A 12 11.83 7.06 4.22
CA LYS A 12 12.50 7.67 5.39
C LYS A 12 11.90 7.17 6.71
N ASP A 13 10.58 7.11 6.82
CA ASP A 13 9.90 6.63 8.02
C ASP A 13 10.18 5.14 8.31
N MET A 14 10.28 4.32 7.27
CA MET A 14 10.60 2.88 7.38
C MET A 14 12.10 2.59 7.48
N LYS A 15 12.97 3.59 7.34
CA LYS A 15 14.44 3.45 7.36
C LYS A 15 14.96 2.35 6.42
N VAL A 16 14.39 2.28 5.21
CA VAL A 16 14.74 1.27 4.21
C VAL A 16 15.37 1.91 2.99
N ASN A 17 16.44 1.29 2.50
CA ASN A 17 16.99 1.61 1.19
C ASN A 17 16.17 0.87 0.12
N PRO A 18 15.52 1.59 -0.81
CA PRO A 18 14.78 0.94 -1.88
C PRO A 18 15.74 0.21 -2.83
N ALA A 19 15.29 -0.91 -3.38
CA ALA A 19 15.96 -1.54 -4.51
C ALA A 19 15.93 -0.62 -5.74
N GLU A 20 16.86 -0.87 -6.67
CA GLU A 20 16.88 -0.20 -7.96
C GLU A 20 15.64 -0.56 -8.79
N HIS A 21 15.41 0.23 -9.84
CA HIS A 21 14.17 0.21 -10.60
C HIS A 21 13.94 -1.15 -11.27
N GLU A 22 13.08 -1.96 -10.68
CA GLU A 22 12.58 -3.16 -11.32
C GLU A 22 11.37 -2.80 -12.19
N GLU A 23 11.32 -3.24 -13.44
CA GLU A 23 10.11 -3.17 -14.25
C GLU A 23 9.25 -4.39 -13.94
N VAL A 24 8.03 -4.15 -13.46
CA VAL A 24 7.04 -5.21 -13.19
C VAL A 24 5.71 -4.81 -13.81
N ASP A 25 4.90 -5.80 -14.16
CA ASP A 25 3.53 -5.56 -14.61
C ASP A 25 2.75 -4.70 -13.58
N PRO A 26 1.98 -3.68 -14.02
CA PRO A 26 1.22 -2.81 -13.12
C PRO A 26 0.27 -3.54 -12.16
N PHE A 27 -0.16 -4.76 -12.49
CA PHE A 27 -0.95 -5.59 -11.60
C PHE A 27 -0.20 -5.98 -10.31
N TRP A 28 1.12 -6.14 -10.41
CA TRP A 28 2.02 -6.47 -9.29
C TRP A 28 2.63 -5.24 -8.61
N SER A 29 2.40 -4.04 -9.15
CA SER A 29 2.95 -2.78 -8.64
C SER A 29 1.93 -2.02 -7.81
N TRP A 30 2.36 -1.56 -6.64
CA TRP A 30 1.53 -0.78 -5.73
C TRP A 30 2.27 0.47 -5.27
N HIS A 31 1.72 1.65 -5.52
CA HIS A 31 2.22 2.89 -4.91
C HIS A 31 1.80 2.99 -3.45
N ALA A 32 2.73 3.36 -2.58
CA ALA A 32 2.53 3.46 -1.14
C ALA A 32 2.95 4.84 -0.62
N ASN A 33 2.05 5.51 0.10
CA ASN A 33 2.28 6.83 0.67
C ASN A 33 1.91 6.88 2.16
N ILE A 34 2.70 7.62 2.93
CA ILE A 34 2.44 7.92 4.33
C ILE A 34 1.69 9.24 4.47
N HIS A 35 0.64 9.25 5.27
CA HIS A 35 -0.09 10.45 5.68
C HIS A 35 -0.25 10.51 7.19
N ARG A 36 -0.30 11.73 7.72
CA ARG A 36 -0.62 11.97 9.13
C ARG A 36 -1.89 12.79 9.23
N LEU A 37 -2.88 12.26 9.94
CA LEU A 37 -4.14 12.94 10.26
C LEU A 37 -4.41 12.72 11.75
N ASN A 38 -4.80 13.77 12.48
CA ASN A 38 -5.08 13.72 13.92
C ASN A 38 -3.97 13.03 14.74
N ASN A 39 -2.70 13.36 14.41
CA ASN A 39 -1.49 12.78 15.01
C ASN A 39 -1.36 11.25 14.85
N ARG A 40 -2.14 10.63 13.95
CA ARG A 40 -2.09 9.22 13.63
C ARG A 40 -1.47 9.03 12.26
N LYS A 41 -0.66 7.98 12.14
CA LYS A 41 0.01 7.61 10.89
C LYS A 41 -0.86 6.61 10.12
N HIS A 42 -1.14 6.94 8.87
CA HIS A 42 -1.85 6.10 7.92
C HIS A 42 -0.96 5.88 6.71
N ILE A 43 -0.99 4.66 6.17
CA ILE A 43 -0.24 4.29 4.97
C ILE A 43 -1.26 3.82 3.95
N LEU A 44 -1.37 4.57 2.85
CA LEU A 44 -2.25 4.29 1.73
C LEU A 44 -1.45 3.55 0.66
N PHE A 45 -2.00 2.44 0.19
CA PHE A 45 -1.54 1.67 -0.95
C PHE A 45 -2.55 1.81 -2.08
N VAL A 46 -2.07 2.00 -3.31
CA VAL A 46 -2.89 2.07 -4.52
C VAL A 46 -2.28 1.14 -5.56
N ASN A 47 -3.06 0.20 -6.10
CA ASN A 47 -2.61 -0.66 -7.17
C ASN A 47 -2.45 0.13 -8.49
N ASP A 48 -1.38 -0.14 -9.22
CA ASP A 48 -1.02 0.63 -10.41
C ASP A 48 -1.89 0.32 -11.62
N LEU A 49 -2.51 -0.87 -11.67
CA LEU A 49 -3.46 -1.25 -12.71
C LEU A 49 -4.90 -0.91 -12.33
N THR A 50 -5.37 -1.42 -11.19
CA THR A 50 -6.79 -1.43 -10.83
C THR A 50 -7.26 -0.20 -10.07
N ARG A 51 -6.32 0.61 -9.56
CA ARG A 51 -6.58 1.71 -8.62
C ARG A 51 -7.21 1.28 -7.29
N LEU A 52 -7.22 -0.02 -7.00
CA LEU A 52 -7.66 -0.53 -5.70
C LEU A 52 -6.84 0.13 -4.58
N CYS A 53 -7.55 0.63 -3.56
CA CYS A 53 -6.97 1.34 -2.43
C CYS A 53 -7.02 0.47 -1.17
N ILE A 54 -5.87 0.31 -0.50
CA ILE A 54 -5.76 -0.36 0.79
C ILE A 54 -5.15 0.61 1.79
N MET A 55 -5.70 0.69 3.00
CA MET A 55 -5.18 1.56 4.05
C MET A 55 -4.76 0.76 5.28
N VAL A 56 -3.58 1.06 5.79
CA VAL A 56 -3.03 0.46 7.00
C VAL A 56 -2.70 1.54 8.02
N ASN A 57 -2.95 1.26 9.31
CA ASN A 57 -2.60 2.11 10.44
C ASN A 57 -1.75 1.33 11.47
N GLY A 58 -1.32 2.02 12.53
CA GLY A 58 -0.68 1.37 13.70
C GLY A 58 0.66 0.67 13.40
N VAL A 59 1.35 1.05 12.34
CA VAL A 59 2.73 0.65 12.04
C VAL A 59 3.65 1.70 12.64
N ARG A 60 4.68 1.37 13.43
CA ARG A 60 5.64 2.37 13.93
C ARG A 60 6.75 2.62 12.92
N SER A 61 7.53 3.69 13.12
CA SER A 61 8.68 3.96 12.24
C SER A 61 9.69 2.81 12.34
N ALA A 62 10.42 2.53 11.25
CA ALA A 62 11.34 1.41 11.10
C ALA A 62 10.72 -0.01 11.22
N GLN A 63 9.40 -0.16 11.18
CA GLN A 63 8.72 -1.46 11.23
C GLN A 63 8.27 -1.94 9.83
N LEU A 64 9.22 -2.08 8.91
CA LEU A 64 8.92 -2.48 7.53
C LEU A 64 8.25 -3.86 7.42
N THR A 65 8.70 -4.83 8.22
CA THR A 65 8.10 -6.18 8.24
C THR A 65 6.63 -6.11 8.63
N THR A 66 6.31 -5.39 9.71
CA THR A 66 4.92 -5.16 10.14
C THR A 66 4.11 -4.42 9.09
N LEU A 67 4.70 -3.51 8.32
CA LEU A 67 4.01 -2.85 7.20
C LEU A 67 3.59 -3.87 6.13
N LYS A 68 4.53 -4.73 5.71
CA LYS A 68 4.28 -5.76 4.69
C LYS A 68 3.22 -6.76 5.15
N GLU A 69 3.33 -7.24 6.39
CA GLU A 69 2.35 -8.16 6.99
C GLU A 69 0.96 -7.56 7.04
N LYS A 70 0.83 -6.32 7.55
CA LYS A 70 -0.46 -5.63 7.61
C LYS A 70 -1.03 -5.36 6.22
N PHE A 71 -0.20 -4.97 5.25
CA PHE A 71 -0.66 -4.77 3.87
C PHE A 71 -1.29 -6.05 3.31
N ILE A 72 -0.61 -7.20 3.43
CA ILE A 72 -1.12 -8.49 2.95
C ILE A 72 -2.38 -8.89 3.71
N ALA A 73 -2.38 -8.82 5.05
CA ALA A 73 -3.54 -9.18 5.86
C ALA A 73 -4.78 -8.33 5.54
N THR A 74 -4.60 -7.01 5.38
CA THR A 74 -5.69 -6.12 5.00
C THR A 74 -6.17 -6.39 3.57
N LEU A 75 -5.27 -6.65 2.62
CA LEU A 75 -5.64 -6.98 1.24
C LEU A 75 -6.44 -8.28 1.17
N ILE A 76 -6.00 -9.34 1.87
CA ILE A 76 -6.71 -10.62 1.94
C ILE A 76 -8.11 -10.39 2.52
N SER A 77 -8.21 -9.73 3.66
CA SER A 77 -9.48 -9.48 4.34
C SER A 77 -10.44 -8.69 3.46
N TYR A 78 -9.94 -7.67 2.75
CA TYR A 78 -10.72 -6.87 1.81
C TYR A 78 -11.24 -7.74 0.65
N LEU A 79 -10.38 -8.46 -0.05
CA LEU A 79 -10.78 -9.28 -1.19
C LEU A 79 -11.78 -10.38 -0.79
N GLN A 80 -11.61 -10.98 0.39
CA GLN A 80 -12.58 -11.93 0.96
C GLN A 80 -13.94 -11.27 1.20
N SER A 81 -13.96 -10.05 1.74
CA SER A 81 -15.21 -9.31 1.97
C SER A 81 -15.95 -8.94 0.69
N GLU A 82 -15.23 -8.79 -0.43
CA GLU A 82 -15.78 -8.58 -1.77
C GLU A 82 -16.21 -9.90 -2.46
N GLY A 83 -16.11 -11.04 -1.76
CA GLY A 83 -16.50 -12.35 -2.29
C GLY A 83 -15.52 -12.95 -3.31
N VAL A 84 -14.29 -12.45 -3.39
CA VAL A 84 -13.27 -13.01 -4.28
C VAL A 84 -12.92 -14.43 -3.82
N ASN A 85 -12.81 -15.36 -4.77
CA ASN A 85 -12.51 -16.75 -4.48
C ASN A 85 -11.17 -16.90 -3.73
N SER A 86 -11.19 -17.58 -2.58
CA SER A 86 -10.02 -17.80 -1.73
C SER A 86 -8.83 -18.43 -2.46
N SER A 87 -9.04 -19.28 -3.46
CA SER A 87 -7.94 -19.87 -4.24
C SER A 87 -7.20 -18.82 -5.09
N LEU A 88 -7.93 -17.84 -5.63
CA LEU A 88 -7.36 -16.73 -6.40
C LEU A 88 -6.60 -15.76 -5.48
N ILE A 89 -7.16 -15.47 -4.30
CA ILE A 89 -6.49 -14.65 -3.28
C ILE A 89 -5.18 -15.32 -2.86
N HIS A 90 -5.22 -16.61 -2.55
CA HIS A 90 -4.03 -17.38 -2.18
C HIS A 90 -3.00 -17.38 -3.32
N ALA A 91 -3.43 -17.64 -4.56
CA ALA A 91 -2.53 -17.61 -5.72
C ALA A 91 -1.84 -16.24 -5.88
N TYR A 92 -2.58 -15.13 -5.75
CA TYR A 92 -2.03 -13.78 -5.84
C TYR A 92 -1.01 -13.50 -4.72
N VAL A 93 -1.36 -13.79 -3.47
CA VAL A 93 -0.49 -13.52 -2.32
C VAL A 93 0.75 -14.41 -2.34
N THR A 94 0.61 -15.69 -2.65
CA THR A 94 1.75 -16.62 -2.74
C THR A 94 2.70 -16.23 -3.88
N ALA A 95 2.19 -15.82 -5.04
CA ALA A 95 3.02 -15.28 -6.12
C ALA A 95 3.69 -13.94 -5.75
N GLY A 96 3.19 -13.28 -4.70
CA GLY A 96 3.68 -12.02 -4.15
C GLY A 96 4.59 -12.14 -2.92
N THR A 97 4.91 -13.35 -2.44
CA THR A 97 5.54 -13.60 -1.13
C THR A 97 6.82 -12.78 -0.89
N ASP A 98 7.64 -12.56 -1.92
CA ASP A 98 8.80 -11.68 -1.86
C ASP A 98 8.44 -10.21 -2.14
N LEU A 99 7.78 -9.54 -1.19
CA LEU A 99 7.49 -8.11 -1.34
C LEU A 99 8.78 -7.28 -1.46
N MET A 100 9.01 -6.65 -2.62
CA MET A 100 10.14 -5.75 -2.84
C MET A 100 9.74 -4.29 -2.53
N ILE A 101 10.67 -3.51 -1.99
CA ILE A 101 10.51 -2.06 -1.81
C ILE A 101 11.31 -1.33 -2.88
N SER A 102 10.68 -0.40 -3.59
CA SER A 102 11.35 0.47 -4.55
C SER A 102 10.81 1.90 -4.48
N LYS A 103 11.40 2.81 -5.27
CA LYS A 103 10.93 4.20 -5.39
C LYS A 103 9.68 4.28 -6.27
N THR A 104 8.86 5.30 -6.03
CA THR A 104 7.77 5.69 -6.94
C THR A 104 8.29 6.02 -8.33
N ASN A 105 7.60 5.55 -9.37
CA ASN A 105 8.00 5.75 -10.77
C ASN A 105 6.88 6.31 -11.65
N ASN A 106 5.65 6.48 -11.12
CA ASN A 106 4.51 6.92 -11.92
C ASN A 106 3.83 8.17 -11.31
N ARG A 107 3.92 9.31 -12.02
CA ARG A 107 3.34 10.59 -11.58
C ARG A 107 1.81 10.60 -11.61
N SER A 108 1.17 9.85 -12.51
CA SER A 108 -0.29 9.75 -12.57
C SER A 108 -0.86 9.06 -11.32
N VAL A 109 -0.20 7.98 -10.86
CA VAL A 109 -0.58 7.29 -9.62
C VAL A 109 -0.38 8.21 -8.42
N LEU A 110 0.71 8.98 -8.37
CA LEU A 110 0.92 9.98 -7.32
C LEU A 110 -0.17 11.07 -7.30
N GLY A 111 -0.63 11.53 -8.46
CA GLY A 111 -1.78 12.43 -8.58
C GLY A 111 -3.04 11.80 -7.99
N THR A 112 -3.32 10.55 -8.37
CA THR A 112 -4.46 9.78 -7.86
C THR A 112 -4.40 9.64 -6.33
N MET A 113 -3.24 9.29 -5.76
CA MET A 113 -3.08 9.20 -4.31
C MET A 113 -3.39 10.52 -3.60
N LYS A 114 -2.96 11.64 -4.18
CA LYS A 114 -3.23 12.97 -3.62
C LYS A 114 -4.72 13.28 -3.62
N GLU A 115 -5.42 13.00 -4.71
CA GLU A 115 -6.88 13.19 -4.81
C GLU A 115 -7.63 12.30 -3.81
N ILE A 116 -7.28 11.02 -3.73
CA ILE A 116 -7.86 10.06 -2.78
C ILE A 116 -7.69 10.57 -1.35
N MET A 117 -6.48 10.98 -0.97
CA MET A 117 -6.18 11.44 0.39
C MET A 117 -6.92 12.72 0.80
N LEU A 118 -7.31 13.56 -0.16
CA LEU A 118 -8.08 14.77 0.09
C LEU A 118 -9.60 14.53 0.04
N SER A 119 -10.05 13.35 -0.38
CA SER A 119 -11.48 13.07 -0.50
C SER A 119 -12.16 12.97 0.87
N PRO A 120 -13.38 13.51 1.04
CA PRO A 120 -14.11 13.43 2.31
C PRO A 120 -14.30 11.99 2.80
N ARG A 121 -14.60 11.06 1.89
CA ARG A 121 -14.78 9.63 2.21
C ARG A 121 -13.53 9.03 2.85
N MET A 122 -12.35 9.34 2.32
CA MET A 122 -11.09 8.84 2.88
C MET A 122 -10.77 9.48 4.21
N ILE A 123 -11.02 10.78 4.38
CA ILE A 123 -10.85 11.47 5.66
C ILE A 123 -11.75 10.84 6.73
N THR A 124 -13.02 10.60 6.41
CA THR A 124 -13.96 9.90 7.32
C THR A 124 -13.45 8.51 7.67
N MET A 125 -13.00 7.73 6.67
CA MET A 125 -12.46 6.39 6.92
C MET A 125 -11.25 6.43 7.86
N MET A 126 -10.33 7.39 7.67
CA MET A 126 -9.15 7.58 8.52
C MET A 126 -9.48 7.95 9.96
N ILE A 127 -10.58 8.69 10.16
CA ILE A 127 -11.10 9.02 11.49
C ILE A 127 -11.76 7.79 12.13
N SER A 128 -12.53 7.00 11.38
CA SER A 128 -13.28 5.84 11.89
C SER A 128 -12.40 4.63 12.24
N ILE A 129 -11.27 4.45 11.55
CA ILE A 129 -10.29 3.39 11.87
C ILE A 129 -9.29 3.81 12.96
N GLY A 130 -9.46 5.00 13.54
CA GLY A 130 -8.64 5.53 14.65
C GLY A 130 -9.20 5.17 16.02
#